data_AF-A0A9P4WST3-F1
#
_entry.id   AF-A0A9P4WST3-F1
#
_cell.length_a   1.000
_cell.length_b   1.000
_cell.length_c   1.000
_cell.angle_alpha   90.00
_cell.angle_beta   90.00
_cell.angle_gamma   90.00
#
_symmetry.space_group_name_H-M   'P 1'
#
loop_
_entity.id
_entity.type
_entity.pdbx_description
1 polymer ?
#
loop_
_entity_poly.entity_id
_entity_poly.type
_entity_poly.pdbx_seq_one_letter_code
_entity_poly.pdbx_strand_id
1 'polypeptide(L)'
;MHDEPPVLTAVSSSARQLFTLLRCIAFAPKAHVVLSDEGLKFSVDEASVMEASAFLDKSLFTTFNFHAPPIPPSSADSDDEDATPPLTFHISLTALLETLQIFGLTDPNTSKPPWARDNPYPTSTAFSNNVLGMNNLCRITYDTLGAPLSIVLTEASIRTSCDLTTYEPEYTDEIPFDRQSLAFKTIMRGSWLYDAIAELSSTSPEKLTMYAKTIRGKPFFALSSTGTLGSARVEFNNQPPKSSFRATATSDDANAPPANLLETFQLSDESTVLRQSYKYSYIQKAARAMSVASKVSVRVDTQGVLSMQFMIEVEPAAGGGTSKVSFVDFRFVPLVEDDDDGGDEGETFMQNGDGDDGYDAF
;
A
#
# COMPACT_ATOMS: atom_id res chain seq x y z
N MET A 1 13.62 -31.67 -30.64
CA MET A 1 13.18 -31.01 -29.40
C MET A 1 12.16 -29.98 -29.82
N HIS A 2 10.88 -30.22 -29.53
CA HIS A 2 9.87 -29.17 -29.69
C HIS A 2 10.14 -28.17 -28.56
N ASP A 3 10.65 -26.98 -28.90
CA ASP A 3 10.70 -25.86 -27.98
C ASP A 3 9.26 -25.43 -27.73
N GLU A 4 8.67 -25.96 -26.67
CA GLU A 4 7.40 -25.46 -26.16
C GLU A 4 7.65 -24.02 -25.67
N PRO A 5 6.80 -23.05 -26.05
CA PRO A 5 7.02 -21.67 -25.66
C PRO A 5 7.01 -21.54 -24.12
N PRO A 6 7.85 -20.65 -23.56
CA PRO A 6 7.89 -20.47 -22.12
C PRO A 6 6.53 -20.04 -21.58
N VAL A 7 6.16 -20.57 -20.42
CA VAL A 7 4.89 -20.28 -19.73
C VAL A 7 4.70 -18.78 -19.50
N LEU A 8 5.76 -18.04 -19.14
CA LEU A 8 5.75 -16.58 -19.05
C LEU A 8 6.94 -15.98 -19.77
N THR A 9 6.71 -14.93 -20.54
CA THR A 9 7.74 -13.98 -20.98
C THR A 9 7.21 -12.56 -20.83
N ALA A 10 7.77 -11.82 -19.88
CA ALA A 10 7.44 -10.43 -19.64
C ALA A 10 8.69 -9.55 -19.77
N VAL A 11 8.58 -8.42 -20.45
CA VAL A 11 9.66 -7.44 -20.63
C VAL A 11 9.16 -6.09 -20.15
N SER A 12 9.83 -5.52 -19.15
CA SER A 12 9.61 -4.16 -18.68
C SER A 12 10.77 -3.28 -19.13
N SER A 13 10.45 -2.06 -19.56
CA SER A 13 11.42 -1.02 -19.89
C SER A 13 12.01 -0.34 -18.65
N SER A 14 11.51 -0.65 -17.45
CA SER A 14 12.04 -0.09 -16.21
C SER A 14 11.93 -1.07 -15.04
N ALA A 15 13.07 -1.68 -14.68
CA ALA A 15 13.20 -2.48 -13.47
C ALA A 15 12.84 -1.71 -12.18
N ARG A 16 13.01 -0.38 -12.20
CA ARG A 16 12.69 0.50 -11.06
C ARG A 16 11.22 0.52 -10.70
N GLN A 17 10.34 0.44 -11.70
CA GLN A 17 8.90 0.38 -11.48
C GLN A 17 8.55 -0.88 -10.69
N LEU A 18 9.04 -2.03 -11.17
CA LEU A 18 8.81 -3.32 -10.55
C LEU A 18 9.38 -3.34 -9.13
N PHE A 19 10.61 -2.85 -8.96
CA PHE A 19 11.26 -2.75 -7.66
C PHE A 19 10.46 -1.88 -6.68
N THR A 20 9.97 -0.72 -7.11
CA THR A 20 9.21 0.20 -6.25
C THR A 20 7.94 -0.47 -5.72
N LEU A 21 7.19 -1.15 -6.59
CA LEU A 21 5.95 -1.85 -6.21
C LEU A 21 6.22 -3.04 -5.30
N LEU A 22 7.16 -3.92 -5.66
CA LEU A 22 7.50 -5.11 -4.88
C LEU A 22 8.09 -4.76 -3.51
N ARG A 23 8.80 -3.63 -3.42
CA ARG A 23 9.37 -3.19 -2.15
C ARG A 23 8.30 -2.74 -1.15
N CYS A 24 7.14 -2.28 -1.61
CA CYS A 24 6.04 -1.90 -0.72
C CYS A 24 5.57 -3.07 0.17
N ILE A 25 5.69 -4.31 -0.31
CA ILE A 25 5.29 -5.53 0.39
C ILE A 25 6.48 -6.29 1.00
N ALA A 26 7.67 -5.68 1.04
CA ALA A 26 8.92 -6.34 1.46
C ALA A 26 9.10 -6.43 2.98
N PHE A 27 8.09 -6.92 3.69
CA PHE A 27 8.17 -7.19 5.14
C PHE A 27 8.33 -8.68 5.47
N ALA A 28 8.05 -9.57 4.51
CA ALA A 28 8.25 -11.02 4.62
C ALA A 28 9.29 -11.50 3.60
N PRO A 29 10.05 -12.59 3.90
CA PRO A 29 11.11 -13.06 3.03
C PRO A 29 10.62 -13.86 1.82
N LYS A 30 9.44 -14.47 1.90
CA LYS A 30 8.84 -15.28 0.83
C LYS A 30 7.59 -14.58 0.30
N ALA A 31 7.38 -14.64 -1.00
CA ALA A 31 6.18 -14.15 -1.66
C ALA A 31 5.52 -15.25 -2.49
N HIS A 32 4.19 -15.29 -2.43
CA HIS A 32 3.31 -16.06 -3.28
C HIS A 32 3.07 -15.33 -4.59
N VAL A 33 3.44 -15.96 -5.69
CA VAL A 33 3.31 -15.41 -7.03
C VAL A 33 2.17 -16.13 -7.74
N VAL A 34 1.21 -15.35 -8.25
CA VAL A 34 0.15 -15.84 -9.13
C VAL A 34 0.37 -15.24 -10.50
N LEU A 35 0.46 -16.12 -11.51
CA LEU A 35 0.56 -15.74 -12.91
C LEU A 35 -0.84 -15.76 -13.53
N SER A 36 -1.21 -14.67 -14.20
CA SER A 36 -2.45 -14.57 -14.99
C SER A 36 -2.18 -13.93 -16.35
N ASP A 37 -3.21 -13.94 -17.20
CA ASP A 37 -3.22 -13.23 -18.48
C ASP A 37 -3.29 -11.70 -18.32
N GLU A 38 -3.76 -11.24 -17.15
CA GLU A 38 -3.82 -9.82 -16.79
C GLU A 38 -2.49 -9.29 -16.20
N GLY A 39 -1.68 -10.14 -15.56
CA GLY A 39 -0.44 -9.70 -14.93
C GLY A 39 0.15 -10.68 -13.93
N LEU A 40 0.96 -10.14 -13.01
CA LEU A 40 1.63 -10.89 -11.95
C LEU A 40 1.17 -10.36 -10.59
N LYS A 41 0.57 -11.20 -9.75
CA LYS A 41 0.24 -10.85 -8.35
C LYS A 41 1.30 -11.42 -7.43
N PHE A 42 1.94 -10.56 -6.64
CA PHE A 42 2.85 -10.95 -5.57
C PHE A 42 2.14 -10.72 -4.25
N SER A 43 2.02 -11.74 -3.42
CA SER A 43 1.35 -11.67 -2.12
C SER A 43 2.26 -12.17 -1.01
N VAL A 44 2.14 -11.55 0.14
CA VAL A 44 2.88 -11.90 1.36
C VAL A 44 1.88 -11.96 2.51
N ASP A 45 1.99 -13.00 3.32
CA ASP A 45 1.19 -13.16 4.53
C ASP A 45 2.08 -13.13 5.76
N GLU A 46 1.55 -12.62 6.86
CA GLU A 46 2.15 -12.74 8.16
C GLU A 46 1.12 -13.13 9.22
N ALA A 47 1.31 -14.35 9.74
CA ALA A 47 0.52 -14.94 10.83
C ALA A 47 -1.00 -14.95 10.56
N SER A 48 -1.43 -14.96 9.30
CA SER A 48 -2.84 -14.94 8.89
C SER A 48 -3.65 -13.75 9.42
N VAL A 49 -2.97 -12.71 9.90
CA VAL A 49 -3.57 -11.48 10.43
C VAL A 49 -3.26 -10.27 9.57
N MET A 50 -2.25 -10.37 8.72
CA MET A 50 -1.85 -9.32 7.79
C MET A 50 -1.48 -9.95 6.45
N GLU A 51 -2.17 -9.53 5.41
CA GLU A 51 -1.87 -9.89 4.03
C GLU A 51 -1.52 -8.62 3.26
N ALA A 52 -0.52 -8.68 2.38
CA ALA A 52 -0.28 -7.63 1.42
C ALA A 52 -0.07 -8.20 0.03
N SER A 53 -0.60 -7.51 -0.98
CA SER A 53 -0.45 -7.91 -2.37
C SER A 53 -0.12 -6.73 -3.27
N ALA A 54 0.81 -6.95 -4.19
CA ALA A 54 1.17 -6.02 -5.25
C ALA A 54 0.81 -6.65 -6.60
N PHE A 55 0.00 -5.95 -7.39
CA PHE A 55 -0.38 -6.41 -8.72
C PHE A 55 0.42 -5.66 -9.79
N LEU A 56 1.20 -6.42 -10.56
CA LEU A 56 1.94 -5.93 -11.72
C LEU A 56 1.10 -6.18 -12.97
N ASP A 57 0.30 -5.18 -13.35
CA ASP A 57 -0.54 -5.24 -14.54
C ASP A 57 0.29 -5.41 -15.82
N LYS A 58 -0.21 -6.17 -16.80
CA LYS A 58 0.46 -6.40 -18.09
C LYS A 58 0.84 -5.10 -18.81
N SER A 59 0.11 -4.01 -18.57
CA SER A 59 0.42 -2.69 -19.12
C SER A 59 1.75 -2.13 -18.61
N LEU A 60 2.30 -2.59 -17.48
CA LEU A 60 3.64 -2.22 -17.01
C LEU A 60 4.76 -2.80 -17.88
N PHE A 61 4.43 -3.80 -18.70
CA PHE A 61 5.37 -4.48 -19.56
C PHE A 61 5.22 -3.99 -21.01
N THR A 62 6.35 -3.83 -21.71
CA THR A 62 6.37 -3.58 -23.15
C THR A 62 6.02 -4.84 -23.94
N THR A 63 6.25 -6.02 -23.35
CA THR A 63 5.86 -7.32 -23.90
C THR A 63 5.40 -8.20 -22.76
N PHE A 64 4.24 -8.82 -22.88
CA PHE A 64 3.72 -9.77 -21.91
C PHE A 64 3.07 -10.92 -22.66
N ASN A 65 3.68 -12.10 -22.57
CA ASN A 65 3.16 -13.34 -23.15
C ASN A 65 3.00 -14.34 -22.02
N PHE A 66 1.78 -14.85 -21.87
CA PHE A 66 1.44 -15.87 -20.88
C PHE A 66 0.79 -17.04 -21.61
N HIS A 67 1.36 -18.23 -21.43
CA HIS A 67 0.85 -19.48 -21.99
C HIS A 67 0.40 -20.37 -20.84
N ALA A 68 -0.91 -20.42 -20.58
CA ALA A 68 -1.46 -21.27 -19.55
C ALA A 68 -1.20 -22.76 -19.90
N PRO A 69 -0.75 -23.59 -18.95
CA PRO A 69 -0.60 -25.02 -19.18
C PRO A 69 -1.95 -25.66 -19.56
N PRO A 70 -1.98 -26.63 -20.48
CA PRO A 70 -3.21 -27.34 -20.81
C PRO A 70 -3.75 -28.11 -19.61
N ILE A 71 -5.02 -27.92 -19.28
CA ILE A 71 -5.73 -28.59 -18.19
C ILE A 71 -5.74 -30.10 -18.47
N PRO A 72 -5.25 -30.98 -17.57
CA PRO A 72 -5.50 -32.41 -17.71
C PRO A 72 -7.01 -32.66 -17.55
N PRO A 73 -7.63 -33.49 -18.40
CA PRO A 73 -9.07 -33.75 -18.31
C PRO A 73 -9.39 -34.29 -16.91
N SER A 74 -10.16 -33.53 -16.14
CA SER A 74 -10.65 -33.95 -14.84
C SER A 74 -11.43 -35.24 -15.00
N SER A 75 -11.10 -36.23 -14.18
CA SER A 75 -11.97 -37.38 -13.96
C SER A 75 -13.31 -36.85 -13.46
N ALA A 76 -14.37 -37.12 -14.23
CA ALA A 76 -15.75 -36.82 -13.90
C ALA A 76 -16.08 -37.27 -12.47
N ASP A 77 -16.40 -36.32 -11.58
CA ASP A 77 -17.28 -36.45 -10.39
C ASP A 77 -17.22 -35.25 -9.41
N SER A 78 -16.85 -34.04 -9.86
CA SER A 78 -16.99 -32.82 -9.05
C SER A 78 -17.66 -31.71 -9.87
N ASP A 79 -18.86 -31.29 -9.45
CA ASP A 79 -19.69 -30.21 -10.01
C ASP A 79 -19.06 -28.79 -9.89
N ASP A 80 -17.73 -28.67 -9.82
CA ASP A 80 -17.03 -27.39 -9.85
C ASP A 80 -16.65 -27.05 -11.30
N GLU A 81 -17.55 -26.32 -11.96
CA GLU A 81 -17.36 -25.79 -13.32
C GLU A 81 -16.11 -24.88 -13.40
N ASP A 82 -15.18 -25.23 -14.30
CA ASP A 82 -14.30 -24.32 -15.07
C ASP A 82 -13.31 -23.37 -14.34
N ALA A 83 -12.69 -23.78 -13.23
CA ALA A 83 -11.51 -23.07 -12.72
C ALA A 83 -10.20 -23.74 -13.19
N THR A 84 -9.58 -23.20 -14.24
CA THR A 84 -8.16 -23.48 -14.54
C THR A 84 -7.36 -23.17 -13.26
N PRO A 85 -6.64 -24.13 -12.65
CA PRO A 85 -5.94 -23.84 -11.41
C PRO A 85 -4.94 -22.71 -11.66
N PRO A 86 -4.94 -21.65 -10.83
CA PRO A 86 -4.05 -20.53 -11.03
C PRO A 86 -2.61 -21.04 -10.99
N LEU A 87 -1.80 -20.55 -11.91
CA LEU A 87 -0.40 -20.94 -11.96
C LEU A 87 0.34 -20.19 -10.86
N THR A 88 0.65 -20.90 -9.78
CA THR A 88 1.25 -20.30 -8.59
C THR A 88 2.55 -20.96 -8.16
N PHE A 89 3.41 -20.19 -7.52
CA PHE A 89 4.63 -20.66 -6.89
C PHE A 89 5.12 -19.67 -5.83
N HIS A 90 5.97 -20.15 -4.92
CA HIS A 90 6.67 -19.31 -3.96
C HIS A 90 8.05 -18.92 -4.47
N ILE A 91 8.50 -17.70 -4.14
CA ILE A 91 9.87 -17.25 -4.34
C ILE A 91 10.41 -16.52 -3.12
N SER A 92 11.73 -16.39 -3.06
CA SER A 92 12.38 -15.46 -2.15
C SER A 92 12.19 -14.02 -2.64
N LEU A 93 11.37 -13.25 -1.93
CA LEU A 93 11.14 -11.84 -2.23
C LEU A 93 12.41 -11.01 -2.00
N THR A 94 13.21 -11.37 -0.99
CA THR A 94 14.49 -10.69 -0.73
C THR A 94 15.47 -10.88 -1.89
N ALA A 95 15.62 -12.10 -2.40
CA ALA A 95 16.48 -12.38 -3.54
C ALA A 95 15.98 -11.69 -4.82
N LEU A 96 14.66 -11.62 -5.02
CA LEU A 96 14.07 -10.86 -6.12
C LEU A 96 14.40 -9.37 -6.03
N LEU A 97 14.24 -8.76 -4.85
CA LEU A 97 14.54 -7.35 -4.65
C LEU A 97 16.03 -7.05 -4.83
N GLU A 98 16.92 -7.87 -4.28
CA GLU A 98 18.38 -7.74 -4.48
C GLU A 98 18.77 -7.85 -5.95
N THR A 99 18.15 -8.79 -6.68
CA THR A 99 18.34 -8.96 -8.12
C THR A 99 17.96 -7.68 -8.87
N LEU A 100 16.79 -7.11 -8.57
CA LEU A 100 16.35 -5.86 -9.20
C LEU A 100 17.27 -4.68 -8.84
N GLN A 101 17.90 -4.70 -7.67
CA GLN A 101 18.82 -3.64 -7.22
C GLN A 101 20.26 -3.74 -7.73
N ILE A 102 20.60 -4.77 -8.51
CA ILE A 102 22.00 -5.06 -8.90
C ILE A 102 22.71 -3.87 -9.59
N PHE A 103 21.95 -3.04 -10.29
CA PHE A 103 22.46 -1.84 -10.98
C PHE A 103 22.36 -0.55 -10.15
N GLY A 104 22.24 -0.68 -8.83
CA GLY A 104 22.23 0.48 -7.94
C GLY A 104 20.91 1.25 -7.96
N LEU A 105 19.78 0.56 -8.15
CA LEU A 105 18.45 1.10 -7.86
C LEU A 105 18.34 1.36 -6.35
N THR A 106 18.90 2.48 -5.94
CA THR A 106 18.92 2.93 -4.55
C THR A 106 17.65 3.74 -4.28
N ASP A 107 17.10 3.57 -3.08
CA ASP A 107 15.99 4.38 -2.61
C ASP A 107 16.45 5.85 -2.55
N PRO A 108 15.77 6.80 -3.20
CA PRO A 108 16.07 8.22 -2.97
C PRO A 108 15.91 8.62 -1.50
N ASN A 109 15.19 7.84 -0.69
CA ASN A 109 15.02 8.07 0.74
C ASN A 109 16.12 7.44 1.63
N THR A 110 16.80 6.38 1.15
CA THR A 110 17.94 5.74 1.86
C THR A 110 19.25 6.47 1.59
N SER A 111 19.36 7.20 0.48
CA SER A 111 20.54 7.99 0.14
C SER A 111 20.64 9.34 0.86
N LYS A 112 19.63 9.72 1.68
CA LYS A 112 19.66 10.98 2.43
C LYS A 112 20.36 10.78 3.77
N PRO A 113 21.54 11.38 4.00
CA PRO A 113 22.09 11.43 5.35
C PRO A 113 21.18 12.27 6.27
N PRO A 114 21.18 12.04 7.60
CA PRO A 114 20.24 12.66 8.53
C PRO A 114 20.18 14.19 8.47
N TRP A 115 21.29 14.85 8.11
CA TRP A 115 21.43 16.30 7.99
C TRP A 115 20.88 16.89 6.67
N ALA A 116 20.51 16.05 5.70
CA ALA A 116 20.05 16.47 4.37
C ALA A 116 18.54 16.21 4.13
N ARG A 117 17.78 15.80 5.17
CA ARG A 117 16.33 15.53 5.06
C ARG A 117 15.50 16.80 4.80
N ASP A 118 15.95 17.95 5.30
CA ASP A 118 15.22 19.23 5.23
C ASP A 118 15.71 20.19 4.14
N ASN A 119 16.61 19.73 3.27
CA ASN A 119 17.22 20.60 2.26
C ASN A 119 16.29 20.76 1.04
N PRO A 120 15.91 22.00 0.64
CA PRO A 120 14.97 22.23 -0.48
C PRO A 120 15.57 21.98 -1.88
N TYR A 121 16.81 21.50 -1.95
CA TYR A 121 17.52 21.20 -3.20
C TYR A 121 17.82 19.69 -3.30
N PRO A 122 17.45 19.02 -4.41
CA PRO A 122 17.69 17.59 -4.59
C PRO A 122 19.21 17.30 -4.61
N THR A 123 19.68 16.46 -3.69
CA THR A 123 21.08 16.02 -3.63
C THR A 123 21.43 14.92 -4.63
N SER A 124 20.57 14.69 -5.63
CA SER A 124 20.87 13.74 -6.71
C SER A 124 22.08 14.27 -7.46
N THR A 125 23.24 13.64 -7.26
CA THR A 125 24.45 14.02 -7.96
C THR A 125 24.25 13.78 -9.46
N ALA A 126 24.85 14.62 -10.32
CA ALA A 126 24.76 14.52 -11.78
C ALA A 126 25.33 13.20 -12.37
N PHE A 127 25.89 12.34 -11.51
CA PHE A 127 26.43 11.01 -11.84
C PHE A 127 25.61 9.87 -11.25
N SER A 128 24.49 10.16 -10.59
CA SER A 128 23.54 9.11 -10.23
C SER A 128 22.88 8.59 -11.49
N ASN A 129 22.91 7.27 -11.72
CA ASN A 129 22.23 6.61 -12.85
C ASN A 129 20.74 7.00 -12.95
N ASN A 130 20.16 7.41 -11.82
CA ASN A 130 18.82 8.00 -11.70
C ASN A 130 18.60 9.27 -12.53
N VAL A 131 19.64 10.10 -12.71
CA VAL A 131 19.60 11.37 -13.46
C VAL A 131 19.87 11.17 -14.95
N LEU A 132 20.54 10.07 -15.32
CA LEU A 132 20.87 9.79 -16.72
C LEU A 132 19.73 9.14 -17.51
N GLY A 133 18.59 8.82 -16.88
CA GLY A 133 17.45 8.22 -17.57
C GLY A 133 17.79 6.90 -18.25
N MET A 134 18.80 6.18 -17.74
CA MET A 134 19.25 4.91 -18.31
C MET A 134 18.21 3.85 -17.98
N ASN A 135 17.39 3.54 -18.98
CA ASN A 135 16.34 2.53 -18.87
C ASN A 135 16.96 1.15 -18.62
N ASN A 136 16.76 0.62 -17.42
CA ASN A 136 17.13 -0.74 -17.07
C ASN A 136 16.04 -1.68 -17.61
N LEU A 137 16.32 -2.34 -18.74
CA LEU A 137 15.40 -3.32 -19.30
C LEU A 137 15.41 -4.56 -18.42
N CYS A 138 14.23 -4.96 -17.96
CA CYS A 138 14.03 -6.16 -17.15
C CYS A 138 13.21 -7.17 -17.94
N ARG A 139 13.76 -8.35 -18.20
CA ARG A 139 13.04 -9.48 -18.78
C ARG A 139 12.85 -10.56 -17.72
N ILE A 140 11.61 -10.95 -17.50
CA ILE A 140 11.19 -12.03 -16.61
C ILE A 140 10.74 -13.18 -17.50
N THR A 141 11.33 -14.36 -17.30
CA THR A 141 10.98 -15.58 -18.05
C THR A 141 10.73 -16.72 -17.08
N TYR A 142 9.67 -17.49 -17.32
CA TYR A 142 9.36 -18.72 -16.60
C TYR A 142 9.04 -19.80 -17.63
N ASP A 143 9.90 -20.81 -17.73
CA ASP A 143 9.84 -21.76 -18.84
C ASP A 143 8.75 -22.80 -18.64
N THR A 144 8.77 -23.50 -17.51
CA THR A 144 7.86 -24.59 -17.18
C THR A 144 7.52 -24.61 -15.69
N LEU A 145 6.46 -25.32 -15.31
CA LEU A 145 6.10 -25.56 -13.91
C LEU A 145 7.27 -26.16 -13.11
N GLY A 146 7.71 -25.46 -12.06
CA GLY A 146 8.83 -25.87 -11.20
C GLY A 146 10.22 -25.45 -11.71
N ALA A 147 10.30 -24.79 -12.87
CA ALA A 147 11.55 -24.15 -13.31
C ALA A 147 11.89 -22.93 -12.44
N PRO A 148 13.15 -22.48 -12.38
CA PRO A 148 13.47 -21.21 -11.75
C PRO A 148 12.87 -20.03 -12.52
N LEU A 149 12.54 -18.95 -11.81
CA LEU A 149 12.15 -17.68 -12.41
C LEU A 149 13.42 -16.95 -12.88
N SER A 150 13.62 -16.84 -14.19
CA SER A 150 14.80 -16.20 -14.77
C SER A 150 14.56 -14.70 -14.96
N ILE A 151 15.44 -13.90 -14.38
CA ILE A 151 15.41 -12.43 -14.44
C ILE A 151 16.67 -11.96 -15.14
N VAL A 152 16.48 -11.30 -16.27
CA VAL A 152 17.54 -10.76 -17.10
C VAL A 152 17.44 -9.25 -17.08
N LEU A 153 18.42 -8.60 -16.47
CA LEU A 153 18.53 -7.14 -16.44
C LEU A 153 19.59 -6.69 -17.45
N THR A 154 19.24 -5.74 -18.31
CA THR A 154 20.15 -5.17 -19.30
C THR A 154 20.28 -3.67 -19.07
N GLU A 155 21.52 -3.21 -18.89
CA GLU A 155 21.86 -1.79 -18.83
C GLU A 155 23.04 -1.51 -19.76
N ALA A 156 22.83 -0.62 -20.73
CA ALA A 156 23.79 -0.29 -21.78
C ALA A 156 24.32 -1.56 -22.48
N SER A 157 25.57 -1.96 -22.21
CA SER A 157 26.21 -3.17 -22.77
C SER A 157 26.27 -4.35 -21.79
N ILE A 158 25.88 -4.17 -20.54
CA ILE A 158 25.97 -5.18 -19.49
C ILE A 158 24.63 -5.90 -19.39
N ARG A 159 24.68 -7.23 -19.46
CA ARG A 159 23.54 -8.11 -19.25
C ARG A 159 23.81 -9.01 -18.06
N THR A 160 22.94 -8.95 -17.07
CA THR A 160 22.99 -9.80 -15.88
C THR A 160 21.80 -10.75 -15.89
N SER A 161 22.06 -12.04 -15.67
CA SER A 161 21.04 -13.09 -15.63
C SER A 161 21.04 -13.70 -14.24
N CYS A 162 19.87 -13.79 -13.63
CA CYS A 162 19.67 -14.33 -12.29
C CYS A 162 18.53 -15.33 -12.34
N ASP A 163 18.79 -16.56 -11.92
CA ASP A 163 17.77 -17.62 -11.87
C ASP A 163 17.35 -17.83 -10.42
N LEU A 164 16.10 -17.47 -10.11
CA LEU A 164 15.53 -17.56 -8.77
C LEU A 164 14.78 -18.87 -8.60
N THR A 165 15.16 -19.64 -7.58
CA THR A 165 14.47 -20.90 -7.25
C THR A 165 13.00 -20.64 -6.91
N THR A 166 12.12 -21.40 -7.54
CA THR A 166 10.69 -21.47 -7.23
C THR A 166 10.43 -22.61 -6.25
N TYR A 167 9.46 -22.41 -5.36
CA TYR A 167 9.06 -23.38 -4.35
C TYR A 167 7.57 -23.69 -4.51
N GLU A 168 7.17 -24.86 -4.04
CA GLU A 168 5.76 -25.23 -3.98
C GLU A 168 4.99 -24.28 -3.04
N PRO A 169 3.80 -23.80 -3.45
CA PRO A 169 2.99 -22.92 -2.62
C PRO A 169 2.49 -23.68 -1.38
N GLU A 170 2.61 -23.04 -0.22
CA GLU A 170 1.93 -23.47 1.00
C GLU A 170 0.54 -22.83 0.96
N TYR A 171 -0.52 -23.58 1.26
CA TYR A 171 -1.87 -23.05 1.26
C TYR A 171 -2.03 -22.06 2.42
N THR A 172 -2.10 -20.77 2.08
CA THR A 172 -2.51 -19.72 3.00
C THR A 172 -3.84 -19.17 2.51
N ASP A 173 -4.87 -19.22 3.36
CA ASP A 173 -6.16 -18.63 3.05
C ASP A 173 -6.03 -17.10 2.99
N GLU A 174 -6.56 -16.48 1.93
CA GLU A 174 -6.64 -15.02 1.86
C GLU A 174 -7.55 -14.49 2.97
N ILE A 175 -7.21 -13.32 3.53
CA ILE A 175 -8.08 -12.68 4.53
C ILE A 175 -9.39 -12.28 3.83
N PRO A 176 -10.55 -12.82 4.25
CA PRO A 176 -11.81 -12.51 3.61
C PRO A 176 -12.17 -11.04 3.85
N PHE A 177 -12.56 -10.33 2.79
CA PHE A 177 -12.95 -8.93 2.85
C PHE A 177 -14.17 -8.69 1.98
N ASP A 178 -15.30 -8.35 2.60
CA ASP A 178 -16.53 -8.09 1.86
C ASP A 178 -16.55 -6.67 1.28
N ARG A 179 -16.34 -6.59 -0.04
CA ARG A 179 -16.34 -5.31 -0.78
C ARG A 179 -17.73 -4.72 -0.96
N GLN A 180 -18.79 -5.52 -0.81
CA GLN A 180 -20.17 -5.08 -0.98
C GLN A 180 -20.74 -4.55 0.34
N SER A 181 -20.29 -5.11 1.47
CA SER A 181 -20.72 -4.73 2.82
C SER A 181 -19.64 -3.92 3.55
N LEU A 182 -19.43 -2.67 3.11
CA LEU A 182 -18.48 -1.76 3.74
C LEU A 182 -19.12 -1.00 4.91
N ALA A 183 -18.53 -1.10 6.09
CA ALA A 183 -18.88 -0.29 7.25
C ALA A 183 -18.35 1.15 7.12
N PHE A 184 -17.16 1.30 6.53
CA PHE A 184 -16.47 2.58 6.38
C PHE A 184 -15.59 2.63 5.14
N LYS A 185 -15.52 3.80 4.52
CA LYS A 185 -14.59 4.10 3.42
C LYS A 185 -14.14 5.55 3.47
N THR A 186 -12.84 5.77 3.41
CA THR A 186 -12.25 7.09 3.22
C THR A 186 -11.15 7.05 2.16
N ILE A 187 -10.94 8.18 1.47
CA ILE A 187 -9.83 8.38 0.52
C ILE A 187 -9.08 9.63 0.93
N MET A 188 -7.76 9.52 1.05
CA MET A 188 -6.87 10.63 1.42
C MET A 188 -5.51 10.44 0.74
N ARG A 189 -4.62 11.43 0.88
CA ARG A 189 -3.22 11.29 0.41
C ARG A 189 -2.46 10.28 1.27
N GLY A 190 -1.64 9.45 0.63
CA GLY A 190 -0.81 8.46 1.34
C GLY A 190 0.12 9.10 2.37
N SER A 191 0.69 10.26 2.04
CA SER A 191 1.58 11.02 2.93
C SER A 191 0.94 11.41 4.26
N TRP A 192 -0.34 11.81 4.26
CA TRP A 192 -1.04 12.20 5.50
C TRP A 192 -1.25 11.01 6.44
N LEU A 193 -1.56 9.85 5.89
CA LEU A 193 -1.65 8.62 6.67
C LEU A 193 -0.26 8.20 7.18
N TYR A 194 0.78 8.32 6.33
CA TYR A 194 2.16 8.02 6.73
C TYR A 194 2.62 8.90 7.90
N ASP A 195 2.42 10.21 7.81
CA ASP A 195 2.83 11.18 8.84
C ASP A 195 2.10 10.88 10.16
N ALA A 196 0.80 10.59 10.10
CA ALA A 196 0.03 10.22 11.28
C ALA A 196 0.55 8.94 11.94
N ILE A 197 0.79 7.88 11.16
CA ILE A 197 1.34 6.63 11.69
C ILE A 197 2.75 6.85 12.24
N ALA A 198 3.59 7.62 11.56
CA ALA A 198 4.95 7.95 12.01
C ALA A 198 4.94 8.76 13.32
N GLU A 199 4.01 9.70 13.49
CA GLU A 199 3.83 10.45 14.74
C GLU A 199 3.44 9.52 15.90
N LEU A 200 2.46 8.63 15.68
CA LEU A 200 2.04 7.65 16.68
C LEU A 200 3.18 6.68 17.06
N SER A 201 4.17 6.44 16.18
CA SER A 201 5.30 5.56 16.50
C SER A 201 6.13 6.04 17.69
N SER A 202 6.13 7.36 17.96
CA SER A 202 6.90 7.99 19.03
C SER A 202 6.47 7.55 20.44
N THR A 203 5.24 7.04 20.59
CA THR A 203 4.70 6.58 21.89
C THR A 203 4.91 5.08 22.12
N SER A 204 5.58 4.36 21.21
CA SER A 204 5.74 2.89 21.24
C SER A 204 4.42 2.13 21.46
N PRO A 205 3.39 2.33 20.61
CA PRO A 205 2.09 1.72 20.81
C PRO A 205 2.05 0.24 20.39
N GLU A 206 1.26 -0.55 21.11
CA GLU A 206 0.95 -1.94 20.73
C GLU A 206 -0.30 -2.02 19.85
N LYS A 207 -1.30 -1.18 20.14
CA LYS A 207 -2.59 -1.10 19.43
C LYS A 207 -2.79 0.27 18.75
N LEU A 208 -3.36 0.23 17.55
CA LEU A 208 -3.88 1.38 16.82
C LEU A 208 -5.41 1.27 16.81
N THR A 209 -6.11 2.25 17.35
CA THR A 209 -7.58 2.34 17.29
C THR A 209 -7.98 3.42 16.29
N MET A 210 -8.77 3.02 15.30
CA MET A 210 -9.36 3.89 14.32
C MET A 210 -10.75 4.31 14.77
N TYR A 211 -11.02 5.61 14.75
CA TYR A 211 -12.30 6.21 15.09
C TYR A 211 -12.87 6.95 13.89
N ALA A 212 -14.12 6.65 13.51
CA ALA A 212 -14.85 7.39 12.50
C ALA A 212 -16.30 7.64 12.92
N LYS A 213 -16.79 8.87 12.79
CA LYS A 213 -18.20 9.21 12.99
C LYS A 213 -18.59 10.46 12.21
N THR A 214 -19.88 10.68 12.01
CA THR A 214 -20.41 11.92 11.45
C THR A 214 -20.96 12.79 12.58
N ILE A 215 -20.32 13.93 12.87
CA ILE A 215 -20.77 14.87 13.92
C ILE A 215 -21.46 16.06 13.26
N ARG A 216 -22.78 16.22 13.48
CA ARG A 216 -23.56 17.35 12.92
C ARG A 216 -23.34 17.50 11.39
N GLY A 217 -23.30 16.37 10.67
CA GLY A 217 -23.06 16.33 9.22
C GLY A 217 -21.61 16.53 8.78
N LYS A 218 -20.63 16.59 9.71
CA LYS A 218 -19.21 16.72 9.39
C LYS A 218 -18.46 15.41 9.64
N PRO A 219 -17.56 15.02 8.72
CA PRO A 219 -16.76 13.82 8.90
C PRO A 219 -15.75 14.03 10.03
N PHE A 220 -15.70 13.09 10.95
CA PHE A 220 -14.68 13.01 11.98
C PHE A 220 -13.95 11.69 11.82
N PHE A 221 -12.65 11.78 11.52
CA PHE A 221 -11.78 10.63 11.38
C PHE A 221 -10.55 10.83 12.24
N ALA A 222 -10.16 9.83 13.02
CA ALA A 222 -8.98 9.92 13.86
C ALA A 222 -8.32 8.57 14.07
N LEU A 223 -7.01 8.62 14.25
CA LEU A 223 -6.20 7.49 14.65
C LEU A 223 -5.68 7.77 16.05
N SER A 224 -5.85 6.81 16.95
CA SER A 224 -5.36 6.91 18.31
C SER A 224 -4.57 5.67 18.67
N SER A 225 -3.56 5.85 19.52
CA SER A 225 -2.76 4.74 20.01
C SER A 225 -2.30 5.04 21.43
N THR A 226 -2.31 4.00 22.27
CA THR A 226 -1.80 4.07 23.64
C THR A 226 -0.58 3.16 23.74
N GLY A 227 0.52 3.70 24.25
CA GLY A 227 1.76 2.96 24.45
C GLY A 227 2.37 3.26 25.82
N THR A 228 3.53 2.67 26.09
CA THR A 228 4.19 2.79 27.40
C THR A 228 4.61 4.21 27.77
N LEU A 229 4.82 5.07 26.75
CA LEU A 229 5.27 6.45 26.91
C LEU A 229 4.10 7.46 26.94
N GLY A 230 2.86 6.99 26.79
CA GLY A 230 1.65 7.81 26.79
C GLY A 230 0.69 7.46 25.65
N SER A 231 -0.40 8.23 25.57
CA SER A 231 -1.39 8.15 24.50
C SER A 231 -1.20 9.28 23.49
N ALA A 232 -1.36 8.96 22.21
CA ALA A 232 -1.39 9.95 21.13
C ALA A 232 -2.63 9.77 20.27
N ARG A 233 -3.07 10.88 19.65
CA ARG A 233 -4.23 10.90 18.77
C ARG A 233 -3.99 11.92 17.66
N VAL A 234 -4.19 11.46 16.43
CA VAL A 234 -4.12 12.29 15.22
C VAL A 234 -5.53 12.39 14.65
N GLU A 235 -6.02 13.62 14.52
CA GLU A 235 -7.36 13.90 14.00
C GLU A 235 -7.28 14.50 12.59
N PHE A 236 -8.03 13.90 11.67
CA PHE A 236 -8.10 14.34 10.29
C PHE A 236 -9.33 15.25 10.12
N ASN A 237 -9.09 16.55 10.06
CA ASN A 237 -10.14 17.55 9.93
C ASN A 237 -10.14 18.17 8.53
N ASN A 238 -11.30 18.16 7.87
CA ASN A 238 -11.50 18.82 6.57
C ASN A 238 -11.75 20.34 6.68
N GLN A 239 -11.75 20.92 7.89
CA GLN A 239 -11.91 22.36 8.01
C GLN A 239 -10.63 23.08 7.56
N PRO A 240 -10.73 24.01 6.59
CA PRO A 240 -9.61 24.88 6.30
C PRO A 240 -9.26 25.63 7.59
N PRO A 241 -7.97 25.81 7.92
CA PRO A 241 -7.58 26.54 9.11
C PRO A 241 -8.24 27.92 9.06
N LYS A 242 -9.00 28.28 10.09
CA LYS A 242 -9.44 29.67 10.28
C LYS A 242 -8.16 30.48 10.43
N SER A 243 -7.74 31.18 9.39
CA SER A 243 -6.51 31.96 9.39
C SER A 243 -6.60 33.04 10.47
N SER A 244 -6.07 32.75 11.66
CA SER A 244 -5.92 33.73 12.75
C SER A 244 -4.72 34.66 12.53
N PHE A 245 -3.92 34.41 11.49
CA PHE A 245 -2.82 35.27 11.08
C PHE A 245 -2.96 35.64 9.61
N ARG A 246 -3.03 36.95 9.36
CA ARG A 246 -2.96 37.57 8.04
C ARG A 246 -1.56 37.31 7.46
N ALA A 247 -1.37 36.15 6.84
CA ALA A 247 -0.20 35.91 6.03
C ALA A 247 -0.26 36.88 4.83
N THR A 248 0.72 37.77 4.73
CA THR A 248 0.98 38.55 3.52
C THR A 248 1.50 37.59 2.45
N ALA A 249 0.60 36.84 1.82
CA ALA A 249 0.93 35.94 0.74
C ALA A 249 0.80 36.69 -0.59
N THR A 250 1.94 37.10 -1.14
CA THR A 250 2.11 37.20 -2.60
C THR A 250 2.16 35.79 -3.15
N SER A 251 1.01 35.21 -3.47
CA SER A 251 0.93 33.96 -4.22
C SER A 251 -0.20 34.06 -5.24
N ASP A 252 0.20 34.21 -6.50
CA ASP A 252 -0.59 34.32 -7.73
C ASP A 252 -1.34 33.01 -8.10
N ASP A 253 -1.99 32.34 -7.15
CA ASP A 253 -2.80 31.15 -7.48
C ASP A 253 -4.16 31.17 -6.77
N ALA A 254 -4.97 32.16 -7.15
CA ALA A 254 -6.30 32.40 -6.61
C ALA A 254 -7.38 31.42 -7.13
N ASN A 255 -7.01 30.32 -7.80
CA ASN A 255 -7.96 29.43 -8.47
C ASN A 255 -7.76 27.92 -8.19
N ALA A 256 -6.89 27.56 -7.24
CA ALA A 256 -6.79 26.17 -6.78
C ALA A 256 -7.97 25.83 -5.84
N PRO A 257 -8.75 24.77 -6.10
CA PRO A 257 -9.79 24.34 -5.16
C PRO A 257 -9.16 23.96 -3.82
N PRO A 258 -9.85 24.20 -2.68
CA PRO A 258 -9.32 23.84 -1.37
C PRO A 258 -9.03 22.34 -1.33
N ALA A 259 -7.77 21.98 -1.06
CA ALA A 259 -7.37 20.59 -0.92
C ALA A 259 -8.01 20.02 0.36
N ASN A 260 -9.14 19.32 0.21
CA ASN A 260 -9.76 18.59 1.31
C ASN A 260 -8.81 17.46 1.76
N LEU A 261 -8.64 17.33 3.08
CA LEU A 261 -7.79 16.30 3.70
C LEU A 261 -8.35 14.88 3.45
N LEU A 262 -9.66 14.77 3.43
CA LEU A 262 -10.41 13.57 3.11
C LEU A 262 -11.17 13.85 1.82
N GLU A 263 -10.71 13.25 0.71
CA GLU A 263 -11.35 13.36 -0.62
C GLU A 263 -12.70 12.63 -0.65
N THR A 264 -12.83 11.58 0.15
CA THR A 264 -14.07 10.81 0.32
C THR A 264 -14.20 10.40 1.77
N PHE A 265 -15.40 10.43 2.32
CA PHE A 265 -15.72 9.88 3.63
C PHE A 265 -17.14 9.30 3.58
N GLN A 266 -17.26 8.01 3.84
CA GLN A 266 -18.51 7.26 3.78
C GLN A 266 -18.57 6.33 4.98
N LEU A 267 -19.67 6.42 5.73
CA LEU A 267 -20.04 5.46 6.78
C LEU A 267 -21.31 4.75 6.33
N SER A 268 -21.42 3.47 6.64
CA SER A 268 -22.63 2.68 6.39
C SER A 268 -23.84 3.24 7.14
N ASP A 269 -23.64 3.67 8.38
CA ASP A 269 -24.62 4.35 9.22
C ASP A 269 -24.00 5.62 9.78
N GLU A 270 -24.60 6.77 9.49
CA GLU A 270 -24.12 8.08 9.95
C GLU A 270 -24.30 8.28 11.46
N SER A 271 -25.20 7.51 12.09
CA SER A 271 -25.47 7.59 13.53
C SER A 271 -24.53 6.73 14.37
N THR A 272 -23.88 5.75 13.76
CA THR A 272 -23.00 4.80 14.45
C THR A 272 -21.56 5.31 14.47
N VAL A 273 -20.88 5.11 15.61
CA VAL A 273 -19.45 5.38 15.75
C VAL A 273 -18.69 4.12 15.38
N LEU A 274 -17.85 4.19 14.35
CA LEU A 274 -16.90 3.12 14.05
C LEU A 274 -15.73 3.23 15.01
N ARG A 275 -15.47 2.15 15.75
CA ARG A 275 -14.27 1.95 16.55
C ARG A 275 -13.70 0.59 16.20
N GLN A 276 -12.50 0.56 15.64
CA GLN A 276 -11.82 -0.71 15.32
C GLN A 276 -10.35 -0.63 15.67
N SER A 277 -9.86 -1.65 16.37
CA SER A 277 -8.47 -1.76 16.80
C SER A 277 -7.69 -2.77 15.98
N TYR A 278 -6.42 -2.46 15.71
CA TYR A 278 -5.48 -3.32 14.98
C TYR A 278 -4.12 -3.27 15.67
N LYS A 279 -3.31 -4.32 15.51
CA LYS A 279 -1.94 -4.32 16.04
C LYS A 279 -1.08 -3.31 15.29
N TYR A 280 -0.51 -2.35 16.02
CA TYR A 280 0.23 -1.24 15.41
C TYR A 280 1.44 -1.70 14.60
N SER A 281 2.14 -2.75 15.07
CA SER A 281 3.32 -3.30 14.38
C SER A 281 3.03 -3.79 12.96
N TYR A 282 1.80 -4.27 12.67
CA TYR A 282 1.40 -4.69 11.33
C TYR A 282 1.07 -3.49 10.45
N ILE A 283 0.31 -2.52 10.97
CA ILE A 283 0.02 -1.27 10.24
C ILE A 283 1.31 -0.53 9.86
N GLN A 284 2.30 -0.52 10.76
CA GLN A 284 3.61 0.10 10.52
C GLN A 284 4.35 -0.54 9.33
N LYS A 285 4.12 -1.83 9.01
CA LYS A 285 4.74 -2.48 7.85
C LYS A 285 4.24 -1.92 6.52
N ALA A 286 3.03 -1.37 6.49
CA ALA A 286 2.49 -0.67 5.33
C ALA A 286 3.02 0.77 5.19
N ALA A 287 3.81 1.29 6.15
CA ALA A 287 4.31 2.68 6.11
C ALA A 287 5.10 3.00 4.83
N ARG A 288 5.84 2.03 4.29
CA ARG A 288 6.54 2.22 3.00
C ARG A 288 5.56 2.47 1.86
N ALA A 289 4.50 1.68 1.76
CA ALA A 289 3.45 1.88 0.76
C ALA A 289 2.75 3.25 0.95
N MET A 290 2.44 3.62 2.20
CA MET A 290 1.86 4.93 2.54
C MET A 290 2.74 6.10 2.05
N SER A 291 4.07 5.99 2.22
CA SER A 291 5.01 7.05 1.86
C SER A 291 5.15 7.29 0.35
N VAL A 292 4.94 6.26 -0.47
CA VAL A 292 5.10 6.32 -1.94
C VAL A 292 3.76 6.54 -2.65
N ALA A 293 2.64 6.18 -2.02
CA ALA A 293 1.32 6.30 -2.60
C ALA A 293 0.85 7.74 -2.76
N SER A 294 0.32 8.08 -3.93
CA SER A 294 -0.34 9.38 -4.14
C SER A 294 -1.67 9.44 -3.38
N LYS A 295 -2.40 8.33 -3.36
CA LYS A 295 -3.67 8.17 -2.63
C LYS A 295 -3.75 6.83 -1.90
N VAL A 296 -4.47 6.82 -0.80
CA VAL A 296 -4.86 5.61 -0.08
C VAL A 296 -6.38 5.57 0.06
N SER A 297 -6.99 4.44 -0.30
CA SER A 297 -8.36 4.12 0.08
C SER A 297 -8.33 3.22 1.30
N VAL A 298 -8.83 3.73 2.42
CA VAL A 298 -8.97 2.99 3.67
C VAL A 298 -10.41 2.53 3.78
N ARG A 299 -10.63 1.23 3.89
CA ARG A 299 -11.95 0.60 3.94
C ARG A 299 -12.02 -0.37 5.11
N VAL A 300 -13.17 -0.43 5.76
CA VAL A 300 -13.46 -1.44 6.77
C VAL A 300 -14.78 -2.10 6.41
N ASP A 301 -14.82 -3.42 6.43
CA ASP A 301 -16.04 -4.18 6.21
C ASP A 301 -16.87 -4.30 7.50
N THR A 302 -18.04 -4.91 7.41
CA THR A 302 -18.91 -5.12 8.59
C THR A 302 -18.34 -6.10 9.62
N GLN A 303 -17.32 -6.89 9.26
CA GLN A 303 -16.63 -7.80 10.18
C GLN A 303 -15.43 -7.12 10.87
N GLY A 304 -15.11 -5.88 10.50
CA GLY A 304 -13.99 -5.12 11.06
C GLY A 304 -12.66 -5.38 10.35
N VAL A 305 -12.62 -6.13 9.25
CA VAL A 305 -11.40 -6.31 8.45
C VAL A 305 -11.06 -5.01 7.73
N LEU A 306 -9.82 -4.56 7.91
CA LEU A 306 -9.29 -3.35 7.29
C LEU A 306 -8.65 -3.68 5.94
N SER A 307 -9.08 -3.00 4.90
CA SER A 307 -8.40 -2.96 3.61
C SER A 307 -7.81 -1.57 3.36
N MET A 308 -6.50 -1.49 3.16
CA MET A 308 -5.80 -0.29 2.69
C MET A 308 -5.30 -0.52 1.27
N GLN A 309 -5.87 0.21 0.32
CA GLN A 309 -5.45 0.18 -1.08
C GLN A 309 -4.64 1.43 -1.42
N PHE A 310 -3.38 1.23 -1.77
CA PHE A 310 -2.43 2.29 -2.10
C PHE A 310 -2.34 2.46 -3.61
N MET A 311 -2.65 3.66 -4.08
CA MET A 311 -2.46 4.07 -5.46
C MET A 311 -1.03 4.61 -5.62
N ILE A 312 -0.19 3.89 -6.37
CA ILE A 312 1.18 4.26 -6.64
C ILE A 312 1.28 4.73 -8.09
N GLU A 313 1.71 5.97 -8.26
CA GLU A 313 2.02 6.54 -9.56
C GLU A 313 3.44 6.15 -9.95
N VAL A 314 3.55 5.53 -11.11
CA VAL A 314 4.78 4.98 -11.64
C VAL A 314 5.18 5.81 -12.85
N GLU A 315 6.30 6.50 -12.73
CA GLU A 315 6.85 7.35 -13.81
C GLU A 315 7.09 6.50 -15.07
N PRO A 316 6.71 7.01 -16.26
CA PRO A 316 6.90 6.28 -17.51
C PRO A 316 8.38 6.05 -17.82
N ALA A 317 8.71 4.88 -18.35
CA ALA A 317 10.07 4.45 -18.67
C ALA A 317 10.72 5.16 -19.90
N ALA A 318 10.17 6.26 -20.39
CA ALA A 318 10.76 7.12 -21.43
C ALA A 318 9.94 8.41 -21.57
N GLY A 319 10.61 9.53 -21.84
CA GLY A 319 10.06 10.89 -21.82
C GLY A 319 8.67 11.07 -22.45
N GLY A 320 7.79 11.76 -21.71
CA GLY A 320 6.54 12.32 -22.22
C GLY A 320 5.28 11.46 -22.11
N GLY A 321 5.35 10.26 -21.54
CA GLY A 321 4.18 9.40 -21.31
C GLY A 321 3.30 9.85 -20.14
N THR A 322 2.03 9.43 -20.12
CA THR A 322 1.16 9.55 -18.94
C THR A 322 1.65 8.61 -17.83
N SER A 323 1.69 9.11 -16.58
CA SER A 323 2.00 8.29 -15.40
C SER A 323 1.09 7.06 -15.35
N LYS A 324 1.67 5.87 -15.17
CA LYS A 324 0.89 4.64 -15.01
C LYS A 324 0.55 4.48 -13.54
N VAL A 325 -0.65 4.01 -13.26
CA VAL A 325 -1.10 3.77 -11.89
C VAL A 325 -1.02 2.29 -11.61
N SER A 326 -0.49 1.94 -10.44
CA SER A 326 -0.48 0.57 -9.93
C SER A 326 -1.02 0.57 -8.50
N PHE A 327 -1.51 -0.58 -8.07
CA PHE A 327 -2.13 -0.72 -6.76
C PHE A 327 -1.39 -1.72 -5.90
N VAL A 328 -1.25 -1.38 -4.62
CA VAL A 328 -0.78 -2.28 -3.57
C VAL A 328 -1.86 -2.34 -2.50
N ASP A 329 -2.34 -3.54 -2.21
CA ASP A 329 -3.41 -3.79 -1.26
C ASP A 329 -2.86 -4.41 0.02
N PHE A 330 -3.31 -3.93 1.16
CA PHE A 330 -3.08 -4.54 2.47
C PHE A 330 -4.41 -4.89 3.11
N ARG A 331 -4.47 -6.04 3.79
CA ARG A 331 -5.59 -6.48 4.62
C ARG A 331 -5.10 -6.74 6.04
N PHE A 332 -5.88 -6.35 7.04
CA PHE A 332 -5.57 -6.56 8.44
C PHE A 332 -6.79 -7.09 9.19
N VAL A 333 -6.57 -8.14 9.99
CA VAL A 333 -7.57 -8.68 10.90
C VAL A 333 -7.68 -7.76 12.13
N PRO A 334 -8.90 -7.44 12.58
CA PRO A 334 -9.10 -6.64 13.77
C PRO A 334 -8.62 -7.36 15.04
N LEU A 335 -8.19 -6.59 16.02
CA LEU A 335 -8.09 -7.07 17.40
C LEU A 335 -9.50 -7.18 17.98
N VAL A 336 -9.80 -8.33 18.59
CA VAL A 336 -11.00 -8.49 19.40
C VAL A 336 -10.79 -7.68 20.69
N GLU A 337 -11.71 -6.80 21.01
CA GLU A 337 -11.72 -6.13 22.32
C GLU A 337 -12.16 -7.17 23.35
N ASP A 338 -11.30 -7.53 24.29
CA ASP A 338 -11.76 -8.22 25.51
C ASP A 338 -12.59 -7.18 26.29
N ASP A 339 -13.82 -7.53 26.65
CA ASP A 339 -14.84 -6.65 27.28
C ASP A 339 -14.38 -5.97 28.61
N ASP A 340 -13.15 -6.18 29.06
CA ASP A 340 -12.57 -5.65 30.30
C ASP A 340 -11.83 -4.31 30.15
N ASP A 341 -11.56 -3.81 28.93
CA ASP A 341 -10.87 -2.51 28.70
C ASP A 341 -11.87 -1.35 28.51
N GLY A 342 -13.03 -1.43 29.18
CA GLY A 342 -14.07 -0.40 29.30
C GLY A 342 -13.64 0.82 30.13
N GLY A 343 -12.40 1.28 29.92
CA GLY A 343 -11.91 2.55 30.44
C GLY A 343 -12.60 3.70 29.73
N ASP A 344 -13.58 4.26 30.42
CA ASP A 344 -14.33 5.49 30.17
C ASP A 344 -13.43 6.73 29.95
N GLU A 345 -12.69 6.76 28.83
CA GLU A 345 -11.94 7.95 28.39
C GLU A 345 -12.63 8.66 27.22
N GLY A 346 -13.76 8.14 26.75
CA GLY A 346 -14.54 8.70 25.64
C GLY A 346 -15.52 9.80 26.02
N GLU A 347 -16.02 9.80 27.26
CA GLU A 347 -17.07 10.76 27.69
C GLU A 347 -16.52 12.02 28.38
N THR A 348 -15.33 11.97 28.98
CA THR A 348 -14.78 13.09 29.76
C THR A 348 -14.25 14.26 28.92
N PHE A 349 -14.12 14.12 27.59
CA PHE A 349 -13.62 15.18 26.72
C PHE A 349 -14.70 16.05 26.05
N MET A 350 -16.00 15.78 26.26
CA MET A 350 -17.09 16.54 25.63
C MET A 350 -17.75 17.60 26.53
N GLN A 351 -17.29 17.81 27.77
CA GLN A 351 -17.97 18.71 28.73
C GLN A 351 -17.35 20.11 28.92
N ASN A 352 -16.33 20.51 28.14
CA ASN A 352 -15.76 21.86 28.24
C ASN A 352 -16.14 22.74 27.04
N GLY A 353 -17.44 22.98 26.87
CA GLY A 353 -17.96 23.86 25.82
C GLY A 353 -19.27 24.61 26.12
N ASP A 354 -19.97 24.30 27.21
CA ASP A 354 -21.17 25.03 27.63
C ASP A 354 -20.92 25.67 29.00
N GLY A 355 -20.40 26.90 28.96
CA GLY A 355 -20.12 27.71 30.13
C GLY A 355 -20.32 29.18 29.82
N ASP A 356 -21.52 29.65 30.15
CA ASP A 356 -21.87 31.02 30.51
C ASP A 356 -22.09 32.05 29.38
N ASP A 357 -23.36 32.38 29.17
CA ASP A 357 -23.84 33.76 28.98
C ASP A 357 -25.36 33.78 29.25
N GLY A 358 -25.70 33.52 30.52
CA GLY A 358 -27.03 33.77 31.07
C GLY A 358 -27.10 35.15 31.71
N TYR A 359 -27.56 36.15 30.96
CA TYR A 359 -28.05 37.41 31.52
C TYR A 359 -29.50 37.66 31.07
N ASP A 360 -30.45 37.16 31.86
CA ASP A 360 -31.74 37.83 32.12
C ASP A 360 -31.45 38.91 33.19
N ALA A 361 -32.12 40.07 33.33
CA ALA A 361 -33.36 40.61 32.81
C ALA A 361 -33.42 42.12 33.17
N PHE A 362 -34.33 42.83 32.49
CA PHE A 362 -35.13 44.02 32.91
C PHE A 362 -34.62 45.01 33.97
#